data_AF-D6YUB1-F1
#
_entry.id   AF-D6YUB1-F1
#
_cell.length_a   1.000
_cell.length_b   1.000
_cell.length_c   1.000
_cell.angle_alpha   90.00
_cell.angle_beta   90.00
_cell.angle_gamma   90.00
#
_symmetry.space_group_name_H-M   'P 1'
#
loop_
_entity.id
_entity.type
_entity.pdbx_description
1 polymer ?
#
loop_
_entity_poly.entity_id
_entity_poly.type
_entity_poly.pdbx_seq_one_letter_code
_entity_poly.pdbx_strand_id
1 'polypeptide(L)'
;MSRIDWLKELGWNEDHIEDLRLAGYSYIRQGKYDIALPFFEALTVLDPTSSYDLQQLGALYLQLGKPTEALKFLDRALKLEADHAPTLLNLTKALLMLNRKEEALKLAKILKKEPNPTISNMAKALILAYE
;
A
#
# COMPACT_ATOMS: atom_id res chain seq x y z
N MET A 1 19.84 3.92 19.37
CA MET A 1 18.53 3.82 20.06
C MET A 1 18.00 2.42 19.81
N SER A 2 17.75 1.64 20.85
CA SER A 2 17.00 0.39 20.72
C SER A 2 15.58 0.76 20.28
N ARG A 3 15.05 0.09 19.25
CA ARG A 3 13.64 0.20 18.88
C ARG A 3 12.81 -0.30 20.07
N ILE A 4 11.82 0.49 20.51
CA ILE A 4 10.88 0.07 21.56
C ILE A 4 10.07 -1.11 21.00
N ASP A 5 9.96 -2.18 21.79
CA ASP A 5 9.06 -3.30 21.50
C ASP A 5 7.67 -2.95 22.05
N TRP A 6 6.90 -2.21 21.24
CA TRP A 6 5.59 -1.70 21.63
C TRP A 6 4.60 -2.81 21.99
N LEU A 7 4.70 -3.99 21.36
CA LEU A 7 3.83 -5.13 21.70
C LEU A 7 4.06 -5.55 23.14
N LYS A 8 5.32 -5.70 23.54
CA LYS A 8 5.68 -6.04 24.92
C LYS A 8 5.26 -4.97 25.92
N GLU A 9 5.52 -3.69 25.63
CA GLU A 9 5.18 -2.59 26.55
C GLU A 9 3.67 -2.43 26.76
N LEU A 10 2.87 -2.68 25.71
CA LEU A 10 1.41 -2.59 25.78
C LEU A 10 0.77 -3.89 26.30
N GLY A 11 1.55 -4.97 26.45
CA GLY A 11 1.01 -6.31 26.73
C GLY A 11 0.15 -6.85 25.58
N TRP A 12 0.40 -6.37 24.35
CA TRP A 12 -0.34 -6.76 23.15
C TRP A 12 0.29 -7.98 22.50
N ASN A 13 -0.56 -8.77 21.85
CA ASN A 13 -0.20 -9.96 21.10
C ASN A 13 -0.69 -9.84 19.65
N GLU A 14 -0.55 -10.92 18.88
CA GLU A 14 -0.99 -10.98 17.47
C GLU A 14 -2.50 -10.75 17.30
N ASP A 15 -3.34 -11.15 18.27
CA ASP A 15 -4.79 -10.93 18.20
C ASP A 15 -5.13 -9.44 18.22
N HIS A 16 -4.44 -8.65 19.05
CA HIS A 16 -4.63 -7.20 19.09
C HIS A 16 -4.24 -6.53 17.76
N ILE A 17 -3.24 -7.08 17.07
CA ILE A 17 -2.80 -6.61 15.76
C ILE A 17 -3.83 -6.94 14.69
N GLU A 18 -4.39 -8.16 14.72
CA GLU A 18 -5.45 -8.55 13.81
C GLU A 18 -6.72 -7.72 14.03
N ASP A 19 -7.14 -7.49 15.28
CA ASP A 19 -8.27 -6.63 15.60
C ASP A 19 -8.08 -5.20 15.08
N LEU A 20 -6.88 -4.65 15.21
CA LEU A 20 -6.54 -3.33 14.69
C LEU A 20 -6.62 -3.29 13.15
N ARG A 21 -6.14 -4.36 12.48
CA ARG A 21 -6.22 -4.52 11.03
C ARG A 21 -7.65 -4.65 10.53
N LEU A 22 -8.48 -5.46 11.21
CA LEU A 22 -9.90 -5.62 10.91
C LEU A 22 -10.66 -4.29 11.07
N ALA A 23 -10.39 -3.53 12.12
CA ALA A 23 -10.97 -2.21 12.34
C ALA A 23 -10.60 -1.24 11.20
N GLY A 24 -9.30 -1.12 10.89
CA GLY A 24 -8.83 -0.29 9.77
C GLY A 24 -9.47 -0.69 8.45
N TYR A 25 -9.50 -1.99 8.14
CA TYR A 25 -10.11 -2.51 6.92
C TYR A 25 -11.62 -2.24 6.84
N SER A 26 -12.33 -2.31 7.97
CA SER A 26 -13.75 -1.97 8.03
C SER A 26 -14.02 -0.51 7.61
N TYR A 27 -13.16 0.43 8.04
CA TYR A 27 -13.26 1.83 7.62
C TYR A 27 -12.88 2.03 6.14
N ILE A 28 -11.90 1.28 5.61
CA ILE A 28 -11.59 1.26 4.17
C ILE A 28 -12.82 0.85 3.35
N ARG A 29 -13.52 -0.22 3.75
CA ARG A 29 -14.73 -0.69 3.04
C ARG A 29 -15.87 0.33 3.07
N GLN A 30 -15.91 1.20 4.07
CA GLN A 30 -16.87 2.30 4.17
C GLN A 30 -16.44 3.56 3.41
N GLY A 31 -15.25 3.58 2.81
CA GLY A 31 -14.69 4.78 2.15
C GLY A 31 -14.19 5.85 3.13
N LYS A 32 -14.10 5.54 4.44
CA LYS A 32 -13.65 6.45 5.49
C LYS A 32 -12.14 6.38 5.64
N TYR A 33 -11.42 6.85 4.62
CA TYR A 33 -9.97 6.70 4.51
C TYR A 33 -9.19 7.51 5.54
N ASP A 34 -9.70 8.68 5.91
CA ASP A 34 -9.18 9.53 6.99
C ASP A 34 -9.21 8.83 8.34
N ILE A 35 -10.29 8.09 8.63
CA ILE A 35 -10.43 7.31 9.86
C ILE A 35 -9.57 6.04 9.80
N ALA A 36 -9.44 5.40 8.64
CA ALA A 36 -8.64 4.19 8.47
C ALA A 36 -7.13 4.43 8.58
N LEU A 37 -6.65 5.61 8.17
CA LEU A 37 -5.23 5.96 8.12
C LEU A 37 -4.46 5.69 9.43
N PRO A 38 -4.89 6.22 10.61
CA PRO A 38 -4.15 6.01 11.85
C PRO A 38 -4.04 4.54 12.28
N PHE A 39 -5.00 3.68 11.90
CA PHE A 39 -4.91 2.24 12.18
C PHE A 39 -3.73 1.61 11.45
N PHE A 40 -3.59 1.90 10.14
CA PHE A 40 -2.49 1.36 9.35
C PHE A 40 -1.16 2.03 9.65
N GLU A 41 -1.14 3.31 10.05
CA GLU A 41 0.08 3.94 10.57
C GLU A 41 0.57 3.22 11.83
N ALA A 42 -0.33 2.94 12.78
CA ALA A 42 -0.01 2.18 13.98
C ALA A 42 0.47 0.74 13.67
N LEU A 43 -0.22 0.03 12.76
CA LEU A 43 0.19 -1.31 12.33
C LEU A 43 1.62 -1.34 11.79
N THR A 44 2.02 -0.36 10.98
CA THR A 44 3.40 -0.33 10.44
C THR A 44 4.49 0.06 11.45
N VAL A 45 4.09 0.53 12.64
CA VAL A 45 4.99 0.76 13.78
C VAL A 45 5.07 -0.50 14.64
N LEU A 46 3.94 -1.16 14.89
CA LEU A 46 3.83 -2.37 15.70
C LEU A 46 4.42 -3.61 14.99
N ASP A 47 4.13 -3.75 13.70
CA ASP A 47 4.73 -4.74 12.79
C ASP A 47 5.31 -4.05 11.55
N PRO A 48 6.59 -3.66 11.59
CA PRO A 48 7.24 -2.97 10.48
C PRO A 48 7.60 -3.89 9.30
N THR A 49 7.33 -5.19 9.41
CA THR A 49 7.68 -6.24 8.44
C THR A 49 6.48 -6.82 7.71
N SER A 50 5.26 -6.39 8.02
CA SER A 50 4.06 -6.71 7.26
C SER A 50 4.04 -5.97 5.90
N SER A 51 4.36 -6.70 4.83
CA SER A 51 4.24 -6.24 3.44
C SER A 51 2.82 -5.75 3.14
N TYR A 52 1.82 -6.47 3.65
CA TYR A 52 0.41 -6.17 3.51
C TYR A 52 0.04 -4.82 4.15
N ASP A 53 0.39 -4.59 5.42
CA ASP A 53 0.01 -3.34 6.10
C ASP A 53 0.72 -2.14 5.50
N LEU A 54 1.97 -2.30 5.07
CA LEU A 54 2.72 -1.27 4.32
C LEU A 54 2.04 -0.96 2.98
N GLN A 55 1.60 -1.99 2.24
CA GLN A 55 0.87 -1.79 0.99
C GLN A 55 -0.45 -1.09 1.22
N GLN A 56 -1.20 -1.46 2.26
CA GLN A 56 -2.50 -0.86 2.60
C GLN A 56 -2.34 0.60 3.03
N LEU A 57 -1.32 0.92 3.82
CA LEU A 57 -0.99 2.30 4.18
C LEU A 57 -0.63 3.14 2.93
N GLY A 58 0.17 2.59 2.03
CA GLY A 58 0.45 3.22 0.74
C GLY A 58 -0.80 3.48 -0.08
N ALA A 59 -1.73 2.52 -0.14
CA ALA A 59 -3.01 2.68 -0.83
C ALA A 59 -3.90 3.76 -0.19
N LEU A 60 -3.93 3.85 1.14
CA LEU A 60 -4.67 4.88 1.87
C LEU A 60 -4.14 6.29 1.56
N TYR A 61 -2.82 6.48 1.54
CA TYR A 61 -2.24 7.75 1.15
C TYR A 61 -2.61 8.15 -0.28
N LEU A 62 -2.70 7.20 -1.22
CA LEU A 62 -3.19 7.48 -2.57
C LEU A 62 -4.64 7.95 -2.59
N GLN A 63 -5.53 7.28 -1.84
CA GLN A 63 -6.93 7.69 -1.73
C GLN A 63 -7.07 9.10 -1.14
N LEU A 64 -6.14 9.49 -0.27
CA LEU A 64 -6.09 10.81 0.36
C LEU A 64 -5.31 11.86 -0.46
N GLY A 65 -4.91 11.55 -1.71
CA GLY A 65 -4.23 12.51 -2.57
C GLY A 65 -2.77 12.79 -2.16
N LYS A 66 -2.13 11.88 -1.42
CA LYS A 66 -0.77 12.01 -0.85
C LYS A 66 0.20 11.02 -1.50
N PRO A 67 0.52 11.16 -2.80
CA PRO A 67 1.30 10.15 -3.52
C PRO A 67 2.78 10.09 -3.08
N THR A 68 3.36 11.17 -2.57
CA THR A 68 4.74 11.20 -2.06
C THR A 68 4.89 10.32 -0.82
N GLU A 69 3.93 10.38 0.10
CA GLU A 69 3.86 9.53 1.27
C GLU A 69 3.62 8.08 0.87
N ALA A 70 2.71 7.84 -0.08
CA ALA A 70 2.43 6.51 -0.60
C ALA A 70 3.70 5.81 -1.11
N LEU A 71 4.54 6.50 -1.90
CA LEU A 71 5.81 5.94 -2.41
C LEU A 71 6.67 5.33 -1.29
N LYS A 72 6.81 6.03 -0.15
CA LYS A 72 7.68 5.58 0.95
C LYS A 72 7.25 4.21 1.49
N PHE A 73 5.95 3.97 1.61
CA PHE A 73 5.42 2.73 2.16
C PHE A 73 5.31 1.62 1.11
N LEU A 74 4.98 1.97 -0.13
CA LEU A 74 4.97 1.03 -1.26
C LEU A 74 6.39 0.50 -1.56
N ASP A 75 7.41 1.36 -1.51
CA ASP A 75 8.81 0.94 -1.67
C ASP A 75 9.24 -0.01 -0.54
N ARG A 76 8.79 0.24 0.69
CA ARG A 76 9.05 -0.68 1.81
C ARG A 76 8.33 -2.02 1.62
N ALA A 77 7.08 -2.01 1.18
CA ALA A 77 6.33 -3.23 0.89
C ALA A 77 7.02 -4.04 -0.23
N LEU A 78 7.49 -3.39 -1.31
CA LEU A 78 8.20 -4.06 -2.41
C LEU A 78 9.59 -4.57 -2.02
N LYS A 79 10.24 -3.99 -1.01
CA LYS A 79 11.49 -4.58 -0.46
C LYS A 79 11.25 -5.90 0.26
N LEU A 80 10.04 -6.13 0.77
CA LEU A 80 9.65 -7.38 1.42
C LEU A 80 9.07 -8.36 0.40
N GLU A 81 8.28 -7.87 -0.55
CA GLU A 81 7.66 -8.66 -1.63
C GLU A 81 7.77 -7.92 -2.97
N ALA A 82 8.85 -8.18 -3.70
CA ALA A 82 9.23 -7.43 -4.91
C ALA A 82 8.20 -7.51 -6.05
N ASP A 83 7.51 -8.64 -6.17
CA ASP A 83 6.60 -8.92 -7.29
C ASP A 83 5.12 -8.88 -6.87
N HIS A 84 4.79 -8.23 -5.74
CA HIS A 84 3.40 -8.12 -5.30
C HIS A 84 2.63 -7.17 -6.22
N ALA A 85 1.84 -7.74 -7.13
CA ALA A 85 1.14 -7.01 -8.19
C ALA A 85 0.22 -5.87 -7.69
N PRO A 86 -0.55 -6.01 -6.59
CA PRO A 86 -1.30 -4.90 -6.01
C PRO A 86 -0.40 -3.73 -5.57
N THR A 87 0.77 -4.01 -4.97
CA THR A 87 1.73 -2.96 -4.57
C THR A 87 2.29 -2.24 -5.79
N LEU A 88 2.71 -2.99 -6.83
CA LEU A 88 3.20 -2.43 -8.09
C LEU A 88 2.15 -1.57 -8.80
N LEU A 89 0.87 -1.96 -8.75
CA LEU A 89 -0.22 -1.19 -9.32
C LEU A 89 -0.44 0.13 -8.56
N ASN A 90 -0.37 0.10 -7.22
CA ASN A 90 -0.43 1.31 -6.41
C ASN A 90 0.80 2.21 -6.64
N LEU A 91 1.99 1.64 -6.78
CA LEU A 91 3.20 2.38 -7.14
C LEU A 91 3.05 3.06 -8.51
N THR A 92 2.50 2.34 -9.49
CA THR A 92 2.19 2.89 -10.82
C THR A 92 1.28 4.11 -10.71
N LYS A 93 0.19 4.02 -9.92
CA LYS A 93 -0.72 5.16 -9.68
C LYS A 93 -0.03 6.33 -8.98
N ALA A 94 0.78 6.05 -7.96
CA ALA A 94 1.55 7.06 -7.23
C ALA A 94 2.48 7.85 -8.18
N LEU A 95 3.20 7.13 -9.03
CA LEU A 95 4.10 7.72 -10.02
C LEU A 95 3.35 8.60 -11.03
N LEU A 96 2.17 8.17 -11.50
CA LEU A 96 1.33 8.99 -12.39
C LEU A 96 0.86 10.28 -11.72
N MET A 97 0.41 10.22 -10.46
CA MET A 97 0.00 11.41 -9.68
C MET A 97 1.15 12.38 -9.45
N LEU A 98 2.39 11.89 -9.46
CA LEU A 98 3.63 12.68 -9.35
C LEU A 98 4.21 13.09 -10.71
N ASN A 99 3.46 12.90 -11.80
CA ASN A 99 3.89 13.20 -13.17
C ASN A 99 5.16 12.42 -13.62
N ARG A 100 5.48 11.29 -12.97
CA ARG A 100 6.59 10.38 -13.32
C ARG A 100 6.11 9.32 -14.31
N LYS A 101 5.59 9.79 -15.44
CA LYS A 101 4.87 9.01 -16.46
C LYS A 101 5.70 7.85 -17.02
N GLU A 102 6.96 8.08 -17.35
CA GLU A 102 7.83 7.06 -17.96
C GLU A 102 8.05 5.85 -17.05
N GLU A 103 8.27 6.09 -15.75
CA GLU A 103 8.46 5.03 -14.76
C GLU A 103 7.16 4.26 -14.52
N ALA A 104 6.03 4.96 -14.44
CA ALA A 104 4.72 4.33 -14.32
C ALA A 104 4.42 3.41 -15.52
N LEU A 105 4.69 3.85 -16.75
CA LEU A 105 4.43 3.04 -17.95
C LEU A 105 5.32 1.80 -18.03
N LYS A 106 6.55 1.84 -17.50
CA LYS A 106 7.40 0.65 -17.38
C LYS A 106 6.74 -0.40 -16.48
N LEU A 107 6.24 0.01 -15.31
CA LEU A 107 5.55 -0.88 -14.39
C LEU A 107 4.22 -1.40 -14.97
N ALA A 108 3.43 -0.53 -15.61
CA ALA A 108 2.19 -0.93 -16.25
C ALA A 108 2.42 -1.99 -17.35
N LYS A 109 3.53 -1.91 -18.11
CA LYS A 109 3.88 -2.92 -19.12
C LYS A 109 4.22 -4.28 -18.50
N ILE A 110 4.82 -4.31 -17.31
CA ILE A 110 5.02 -5.54 -16.53
C ILE A 110 3.65 -6.09 -16.12
N LEU A 111 2.82 -5.26 -15.49
CA LEU A 111 1.51 -5.63 -14.96
C LEU A 111 0.50 -6.07 -16.03
N LYS A 112 0.66 -5.63 -17.29
CA LYS A 112 -0.17 -6.07 -18.42
C LYS A 112 -0.15 -7.60 -18.62
N LYS A 113 0.90 -8.29 -18.18
CA LYS A 113 1.06 -9.75 -18.28
C LYS A 113 0.58 -10.51 -17.03
N GLU A 114 0.11 -9.81 -15.99
CA GLU A 114 -0.35 -10.44 -14.75
C GLU A 114 -1.53 -11.39 -15.00
N PRO A 115 -1.55 -12.59 -14.40
CA PRO A 115 -2.66 -13.53 -14.52
C PRO A 115 -3.98 -12.97 -13.99
N ASN A 116 -3.94 -12.06 -13.00
CA ASN A 116 -5.14 -11.44 -12.45
C ASN A 116 -5.77 -10.49 -13.49
N PRO A 117 -7.00 -10.77 -13.97
CA PRO A 117 -7.62 -9.97 -15.04
C PRO A 117 -7.93 -8.54 -14.59
N THR A 118 -8.25 -8.32 -13.31
CA THR A 118 -8.52 -6.97 -12.78
C THR A 118 -7.26 -6.10 -12.86
N ILE A 119 -6.12 -6.62 -12.40
CA ILE A 119 -4.84 -5.90 -12.42
C ILE A 119 -4.35 -5.68 -13.86
N SER A 120 -4.35 -6.72 -14.68
CA SER A 120 -3.85 -6.63 -16.06
C SER A 120 -4.72 -5.71 -16.93
N ASN A 121 -6.04 -5.69 -16.74
CA ASN A 121 -6.91 -4.75 -17.45
C ASN A 121 -6.73 -3.32 -16.96
N MET A 122 -6.52 -3.10 -15.66
CA MET A 122 -6.20 -1.76 -15.14
C MET A 122 -4.87 -1.26 -15.70
N ALA A 123 -3.85 -2.12 -15.79
CA ALA A 123 -2.58 -1.79 -16.40
C ALA A 123 -2.70 -1.44 -17.89
N LYS A 124 -3.50 -2.20 -18.67
CA LYS A 124 -3.80 -1.87 -20.08
C LYS A 124 -4.49 -0.52 -20.21
N ALA A 125 -5.46 -0.22 -19.34
CA ALA A 125 -6.15 1.07 -19.35
C ALA A 125 -5.20 2.23 -19.03
N LEU A 126 -4.30 2.07 -18.05
CA LEU A 126 -3.27 3.05 -17.75
C LEU A 126 -2.29 3.24 -18.92
N ILE A 127 -1.91 2.17 -19.61
CA ILE A 127 -1.08 2.29 -20.82
C ILE A 127 -1.81 3.11 -21.88
N LEU A 128 -3.05 2.76 -22.24
CA LEU A 128 -3.79 3.46 -23.29
C LEU A 128 -4.08 4.93 -22.97
N ALA A 129 -4.34 5.26 -21.71
CA ALA A 129 -4.62 6.64 -21.28
C ALA A 129 -3.38 7.54 -21.29
N TYR A 130 -2.18 6.95 -21.26
CA TYR A 130 -0.91 7.64 -21.11
C TYR A 130 0.10 7.24 -22.21
N GLU A 131 -0.27 6.54 -23.26
CA GLU A 131 0.53 6.43 -24.49
C GLU A 131 0.38 7.71 -25.32
#